data_AF-A0A538HA03-F1
#
_entry.id   AF-A0A538HA03-F1
#
_cell.length_a   1.000
_cell.length_b   1.000
_cell.length_c   1.000
_cell.angle_alpha   90.00
_cell.angle_beta   90.00
_cell.angle_gamma   90.00
#
_symmetry.space_group_name_H-M   'P 1'
#
loop_
_entity.id
_entity.type
_entity.pdbx_description
1 polymer ?
#
loop_
_entity_poly.entity_id
_entity_poly.type
_entity_poly.pdbx_seq_one_letter_code
_entity_poly.pdbx_strand_id
1 'polypeptide(L)'
;MQVLPGLQTVRGALTVTFTAPTGQGTDRLVLRLWPNAVRYARAGAHLYVSRVREGNRLLPVSYPNPTTLVVTRPVAAGEQVVVSMNWRLLLPRESGLRMKGGGRSVRL
;
A
#
# COMPACT_ATOMS: atom_id res chain seq x y z
N MET A 1 -12.91 -0.62 2.52
CA MET A 1 -12.31 0.69 2.86
C MET A 1 -13.16 1.31 3.95
N GLN A 2 -12.56 1.82 5.02
CA GLN A 2 -13.30 2.49 6.11
C GLN A 2 -12.62 3.82 6.45
N VAL A 3 -13.43 4.84 6.71
CA VAL A 3 -12.99 6.18 7.14
C VAL A 3 -13.40 6.37 8.61
N LEU A 4 -12.47 6.77 9.49
CA LEU A 4 -12.73 6.99 10.92
C LEU A 4 -12.82 8.50 11.25
N PRO A 5 -13.76 8.95 12.11
CA PRO A 5 -13.85 10.34 12.54
C PRO A 5 -12.77 10.72 13.57
N GLY A 6 -12.39 12.01 13.63
CA GLY A 6 -11.46 12.58 14.61
C GLY A 6 -9.99 12.66 14.16
N LEU A 7 -9.53 11.72 13.34
CA LEU A 7 -8.23 11.74 12.66
C LEU A 7 -8.48 11.16 11.27
N GLN A 8 -8.36 11.97 10.22
CA GLN A 8 -8.78 11.65 8.85
C GLN A 8 -8.01 10.44 8.28
N THR A 9 -8.41 9.25 8.71
CA THR A 9 -7.69 8.00 8.52
C THR A 9 -8.49 7.14 7.58
N VAL A 10 -7.87 6.75 6.48
CA VAL A 10 -8.43 5.77 5.56
C VAL A 10 -7.66 4.47 5.73
N ARG A 11 -8.39 3.37 5.94
CA ARG A 11 -7.80 2.04 6.01
C ARG A 11 -8.40 1.07 4.99
N GLY A 12 -7.60 0.12 4.58
CA GLY A 12 -8.02 -0.95 3.69
C GLY A 12 -7.11 -2.17 3.76
N ALA A 13 -7.55 -3.21 3.08
CA ALA A 13 -6.72 -4.34 2.69
C ALA A 13 -6.45 -4.24 1.19
N LEU A 14 -5.31 -4.76 0.75
CA LEU A 14 -4.92 -4.85 -0.65
C LEU A 14 -4.31 -6.23 -0.90
N THR A 15 -4.68 -6.84 -2.01
CA THR A 15 -4.05 -8.06 -2.53
C THR A 15 -3.40 -7.71 -3.86
N VAL A 16 -2.14 -8.12 -4.02
CA VAL A 16 -1.35 -7.95 -5.23
C VAL A 16 -0.95 -9.32 -5.74
N THR A 17 -1.27 -9.60 -6.99
CA THR A 17 -0.78 -10.78 -7.70
C THR A 17 0.36 -10.35 -8.61
N PHE A 18 1.50 -11.03 -8.51
CA PHE A 18 2.67 -10.79 -9.35
C PHE A 18 3.14 -12.12 -9.93
N THR A 19 3.49 -12.13 -11.22
CA THR A 19 4.12 -13.27 -11.88
C THR A 19 5.49 -12.83 -12.37
N ALA A 20 6.54 -13.55 -11.96
CA ALA A 20 7.89 -13.28 -12.44
C ALA A 20 8.03 -13.65 -13.93
N PRO A 21 8.85 -12.93 -14.71
CA PRO A 21 9.17 -13.32 -16.08
C PRO A 21 9.69 -14.76 -16.16
N THR A 22 9.41 -15.46 -17.26
CA THR A 22 9.79 -16.87 -17.44
C THR A 22 11.30 -17.11 -17.59
N GLY A 23 12.05 -16.08 -17.97
CA GLY A 23 13.52 -16.16 -18.10
C GLY A 23 14.30 -15.67 -16.88
N GLN A 24 13.65 -15.03 -15.91
CA GLN A 24 14.36 -14.40 -14.80
C GLN A 24 13.46 -14.26 -13.56
N GLY A 25 13.93 -14.78 -12.43
CA GLY A 25 13.31 -14.58 -11.11
C GLY A 25 13.68 -13.23 -10.48
N THR A 26 13.17 -12.97 -9.28
CA THR A 26 13.52 -11.80 -8.46
C THR A 26 13.72 -12.19 -7.02
N ASP A 27 14.59 -11.51 -6.28
CA ASP A 27 14.79 -11.76 -4.84
C ASP A 27 13.77 -11.02 -3.95
N ARG A 28 13.09 -10.04 -4.54
CA ARG A 28 12.22 -9.10 -3.80
C ARG A 28 11.11 -8.54 -4.66
N LEU A 29 10.04 -8.14 -3.99
CA LEU A 29 8.97 -7.34 -4.55
C LEU A 29 9.14 -5.90 -4.06
N VAL A 30 9.08 -4.93 -4.98
CA VAL A 30 9.20 -3.50 -4.65
C VAL A 30 7.87 -2.83 -4.96
N LEU A 31 7.22 -2.33 -3.92
CA LEU A 31 5.91 -1.69 -3.99
C LEU A 31 6.07 -0.19 -3.76
N ARG A 32 5.58 0.60 -4.71
CA ARG A 32 5.62 2.07 -4.66
C ARG A 32 4.37 2.59 -3.96
N LEU A 33 4.57 3.32 -2.86
CA LEU A 33 3.53 3.80 -1.95
C LEU A 33 3.06 5.19 -2.34
N TRP A 34 2.44 5.28 -3.53
CA TRP A 34 2.04 6.57 -4.09
C TRP A 34 0.56 6.86 -3.85
N PRO A 35 0.22 7.84 -3.00
CA PRO A 35 -1.13 8.39 -2.96
C PRO A 35 -1.41 9.08 -4.31
N ASN A 36 -2.49 8.74 -4.99
CA ASN A 36 -2.80 9.29 -6.32
C ASN A 36 -3.28 10.76 -6.32
N ALA A 37 -2.66 11.67 -5.55
CA ALA A 37 -2.91 13.11 -5.69
C ALA A 37 -1.65 13.95 -5.41
N VAL A 38 -1.38 14.86 -6.35
CA VAL A 38 -0.22 15.78 -6.43
C VAL A 38 0.09 16.52 -5.12
N ARG A 39 -0.94 16.80 -4.29
CA ARG A 39 -0.79 17.50 -3.01
C ARG A 39 -0.14 16.67 -1.89
N TYR A 40 -0.25 15.34 -1.93
CA TYR A 40 0.26 14.48 -0.84
C TYR A 40 1.69 13.95 -1.07
N ALA A 41 2.27 14.22 -2.25
CA ALA A 41 3.58 13.71 -2.64
C ALA A 41 4.73 14.36 -1.86
N ARG A 42 4.59 15.63 -1.42
CA ARG A 42 5.67 16.37 -0.73
C ARG A 42 5.86 16.02 0.74
N ALA A 43 4.83 15.53 1.42
CA ALA A 43 4.92 15.14 2.83
C ALA A 43 5.33 13.68 3.03
N GLY A 44 5.44 12.90 1.94
CA GLY A 44 5.42 11.44 2.01
C GLY A 44 4.11 11.03 2.65
N ALA A 45 3.02 10.94 1.87
CA ALA A 45 1.73 10.53 2.42
C ALA A 45 1.92 9.43 3.43
N HIS A 46 1.38 9.66 4.62
CA HIS A 46 1.45 8.83 5.80
C HIS A 46 0.70 7.49 5.56
N LEU A 47 1.16 6.76 4.54
CA LEU A 47 0.65 5.52 4.02
C LEU A 47 1.50 4.41 4.63
N TYR A 48 0.97 3.87 5.71
CA TYR A 48 1.56 2.78 6.44
C TYR A 48 1.04 1.46 5.89
N VAL A 49 1.94 0.50 5.68
CA VAL A 49 1.61 -0.87 5.31
C VAL A 49 1.93 -1.78 6.49
N SER A 50 1.10 -2.79 6.72
CA SER A 50 1.27 -3.75 7.80
C SER A 50 0.74 -5.11 7.39
N ARG A 51 1.16 -6.16 8.12
CA ARG A 51 0.70 -7.54 7.91
C ARG A 51 0.84 -7.99 6.44
N VAL A 52 2.00 -7.73 5.84
CA VAL A 52 2.32 -8.22 4.50
C VAL A 52 2.48 -9.74 4.55
N ARG A 53 1.68 -10.46 3.77
CA ARG A 53 1.57 -11.92 3.83
C ARG A 53 1.44 -12.58 2.48
N GLU A 54 1.99 -13.78 2.38
CA GLU A 54 1.69 -14.77 1.35
C GLU A 54 0.89 -15.90 2.00
N GLY A 55 -0.41 -15.99 1.71
CA GLY A 55 -1.34 -16.81 2.49
C GLY A 55 -1.29 -16.47 3.98
N ASN A 56 -0.91 -17.45 4.81
CA ASN A 56 -0.77 -17.27 6.26
C ASN A 56 0.64 -16.83 6.71
N ARG A 57 1.62 -16.83 5.81
CA ARG A 57 3.01 -16.51 6.13
C ARG A 57 3.24 -15.01 6.14
N LEU A 58 3.74 -14.45 7.24
CA LEU A 58 4.23 -13.06 7.29
C LEU A 58 5.55 -12.95 6.51
N LEU A 59 5.64 -11.92 5.68
CA LEU A 59 6.82 -11.63 4.88
C LEU A 59 7.66 -10.51 5.53
N PRO A 60 9.01 -10.63 5.55
CA PRO A 60 9.87 -9.55 5.99
C PRO A 60 9.77 -8.35 5.05
N VAL A 61 9.71 -7.14 5.62
CA VAL A 61 9.64 -5.91 4.86
C VAL A 61 10.60 -4.85 5.37
N SER A 62 11.04 -3.97 4.47
CA SER A 62 11.83 -2.78 4.79
C SER A 62 11.34 -1.56 4.01
N TYR A 63 11.65 -0.37 4.53
CA TYR A 63 11.30 0.92 3.94
C TYR A 63 12.58 1.68 3.62
N PRO A 64 13.19 1.48 2.44
CA PRO A 64 14.39 2.23 2.07
C PRO A 64 14.13 3.74 1.96
N ASN A 65 12.88 4.15 1.75
CA ASN A 65 12.42 5.53 1.82
C ASN A 65 10.91 5.57 2.14
N PRO A 66 10.33 6.74 2.48
CA PRO A 66 8.92 6.85 2.86
C PRO A 66 7.90 6.42 1.79
N THR A 67 8.32 6.31 0.53
CA THR A 67 7.42 6.00 -0.60
C THR A 67 7.66 4.62 -1.21
N THR A 68 8.53 3.80 -0.61
CA THR A 68 8.91 2.50 -1.16
C THR A 68 8.88 1.44 -0.06
N LEU A 69 8.14 0.36 -0.32
CA LEU A 69 8.11 -0.84 0.50
C LEU A 69 8.84 -1.96 -0.26
N VAL A 70 9.84 -2.57 0.37
CA VAL A 70 10.53 -3.73 -0.17
C VAL A 70 10.09 -4.95 0.63
N VAL A 71 9.55 -5.96 -0.04
CA VAL A 71 9.18 -7.25 0.52
C VAL A 71 10.27 -8.26 0.15
N THR A 72 10.93 -8.83 1.16
CA THR A 72 11.98 -9.84 0.94
C THR A 72 11.31 -11.19 0.72
N ARG A 73 11.15 -11.54 -0.55
CA ARG A 73 10.57 -12.81 -1.01
C ARG A 73 11.17 -13.13 -2.37
N PRO A 74 12.09 -14.11 -2.44
CA PRO A 74 12.54 -14.65 -3.72
C PRO A 74 11.36 -15.20 -4.50
N VAL A 75 11.31 -15.05 -5.80
CA VAL A 75 10.25 -15.56 -6.69
C VAL A 75 10.97 -16.13 -7.90
N ALA A 76 10.81 -17.42 -8.14
CA ALA A 76 11.44 -18.10 -9.26
C ALA A 76 10.89 -17.59 -10.59
N ALA A 77 11.63 -17.80 -11.68
CA ALA A 77 11.18 -17.44 -13.01
C ALA A 77 9.84 -18.15 -13.34
N GLY A 78 8.85 -17.40 -13.82
CA GLY A 78 7.50 -17.92 -14.09
C GLY A 78 6.63 -18.20 -12.85
N GLU A 79 7.15 -18.09 -11.63
CA GLU A 79 6.36 -18.26 -10.41
C GLU A 79 5.36 -17.10 -10.25
N GLN A 80 4.13 -17.44 -9.84
CA GLN A 80 3.14 -16.46 -9.40
C GLN A 80 3.10 -16.42 -7.88
N VAL A 81 3.14 -15.20 -7.34
CA VAL A 81 2.99 -14.91 -5.92
C VAL A 81 1.80 -14.00 -5.69
N VAL A 82 1.05 -14.27 -4.62
CA VAL A 82 -0.07 -13.46 -4.17
C VAL A 82 0.24 -12.91 -2.78
N VAL A 83 0.37 -11.59 -2.68
CA VAL A 83 0.68 -10.90 -1.43
C VAL A 83 -0.52 -10.09 -0.98
N SER A 84 -0.96 -10.32 0.25
CA SER A 84 -2.00 -9.53 0.91
C SER A 84 -1.38 -8.62 1.98
N MET A 85 -1.97 -7.45 2.18
CA MET A 85 -1.50 -6.47 3.17
C MET A 85 -2.61 -5.58 3.66
N ASN A 86 -2.45 -5.05 4.87
CA ASN A 86 -3.27 -3.97 5.38
C ASN A 86 -2.55 -2.64 5.14
N TRP A 87 -3.32 -1.61 4.79
CA TRP A 87 -2.80 -0.26 4.62
C TRP A 87 -3.63 0.77 5.38
N ARG A 88 -2.95 1.85 5.79
CA ARG A 88 -3.56 2.99 6.45
C ARG A 88 -2.95 4.27 5.92
N LEU A 89 -3.77 5.17 5.41
CA LEU A 89 -3.41 6.52 5.01
C LEU A 89 -3.89 7.50 6.08
N LEU A 90 -2.99 8.32 6.61
CA LEU A 90 -3.38 9.51 7.39
C LEU A 90 -3.43 10.71 6.44
N LEU A 91 -4.56 11.41 6.44
CA LEU A 91 -4.74 12.63 5.68
C LEU A 91 -4.41 13.84 6.56
N PRO A 92 -3.67 14.81 6.04
CA PRO A 92 -3.50 16.10 6.69
C PRO A 92 -4.85 16.79 6.84
N ARG A 93 -5.07 17.46 7.98
CA ARG A 93 -6.25 18.29 8.21
C ARG A 93 -6.14 19.57 7.39
N GLU A 94 -6.55 19.54 6.13
CA GLU A 94 -6.74 20.74 5.31
C GLU A 94 -8.23 20.94 4.99
N SER A 95 -8.71 22.16 5.22
CA SER A 95 -10.08 22.58 4.89
C SER A 95 -10.37 22.38 3.41
N GLY A 96 -11.43 21.66 3.06
CA GLY A 96 -11.94 21.57 1.68
C GLY A 96 -11.54 20.31 0.89
N LEU A 97 -10.85 19.37 1.51
CA LEU A 97 -10.61 18.04 0.92
C LEU A 97 -11.91 17.22 0.86
N ARG A 98 -12.14 16.53 -0.26
CA ARG A 98 -13.30 15.64 -0.47
C ARG A 98 -12.82 14.23 -0.76
N MET A 99 -13.30 13.27 0.03
CA MET A 99 -13.12 11.84 -0.28
C MET A 99 -14.41 11.29 -0.88
N LYS A 100 -14.29 10.55 -1.99
CA LYS A 100 -15.40 9.81 -2.62
C LYS A 100 -15.11 8.32 -2.55
N GLY A 101 -15.98 7.55 -1.90
CA GLY A 101 -15.87 6.08 -1.82
C GLY A 101 -17.26 5.45 -1.78
N GLY A 102 -17.50 4.45 -2.64
CA GLY A 102 -18.73 3.63 -2.62
C GLY A 102 -20.05 4.42 -2.61
N GLY A 103 -20.14 5.52 -3.37
CA GLY A 103 -21.34 6.35 -3.48
C GLY A 103 -21.52 7.44 -2.42
N ARG A 104 -20.65 7.56 -1.41
CA ARG A 104 -20.69 8.64 -0.42
C ARG A 104 -19.48 9.57 -0.53
N SER A 105 -19.73 10.87 -0.40
CA SER A 105 -18.70 11.90 -0.33
C SER A 105 -18.64 12.50 1.08
N VAL A 106 -17.44 12.56 1.66
CA VAL A 106 -17.20 13.21 2.97
C VAL A 106 -16.33 14.45 2.76
N ARG A 107 -16.77 15.58 3.32
CA ARG A 107 -15.95 16.81 3.45
C ARG A 107 -15.07 16.67 4.69
N LEU A 108 -13.80 17.03 4.52
CA LEU A 108 -12.77 17.03 5.54
C LEU A 108 -12.62 18.39 6.24
#